data_AF-A0A453B0J2-F1
#
_entry.id   AF-A0A453B0J2-F1
#
_cell.length_a   1.000
_cell.length_b   1.000
_cell.length_c   1.000
_cell.angle_alpha   90.00
_cell.angle_beta   90.00
_cell.angle_gamma   90.00
#
_symmetry.space_group_name_H-M   'P 1'
#
loop_
_entity.id
_entity.type
_entity.pdbx_description
1 polymer ?
#
loop_
_entity_poly.entity_id
_entity_poly.type
_entity_poly.pdbx_seq_one_letter_code
_entity_poly.pdbx_strand_id
1 'polypeptide(L)' 'DGIFGDIHKLMSVLEFDDVSQFNSFYDFVFFISRENGQKNITVQKALAAWRIVLVGRFRLLDRWCNFVEV' A
#
# COMPACT_ATOMS: atom_id res chain seq x y z
N ASP A 1 -8.63 9.32 -6.54
CA ASP A 1 -7.23 9.29 -7.01
C ASP A 1 -7.05 8.03 -7.85
N GLY A 2 -6.64 8.14 -9.12
CA GLY A 2 -6.63 7.00 -10.07
C GLY A 2 -5.60 5.92 -9.72
N ILE A 3 -4.53 6.33 -9.03
CA ILE A 3 -3.37 5.50 -8.71
C ILE A 3 -3.71 4.24 -7.90
N PHE A 4 -4.64 4.34 -6.94
CA PHE A 4 -5.03 3.21 -6.09
C PHE A 4 -5.81 2.14 -6.85
N GLY A 5 -6.59 2.54 -7.87
CA GLY A 5 -7.24 1.60 -8.76
C GLY A 5 -6.23 0.82 -9.60
N ASP A 6 -5.16 1.47 -10.05
CA ASP A 6 -4.10 0.82 -10.82
C ASP A 6 -3.20 -0.08 -9.96
N ILE A 7 -2.93 0.30 -8.70
CA ILE A 7 -2.25 -0.57 -7.72
C ILE A 7 -3.03 -1.87 -7.52
N HIS A 8 -4.36 -1.79 -7.35
CA HIS A 8 -5.20 -2.97 -7.17
C HIS A 8 -5.16 -3.89 -8.41
N LYS A 9 -5.22 -3.32 -9.62
CA LYS A 9 -5.07 -4.10 -10.87
C LYS A 9 -3.71 -4.77 -10.95
N LEU A 10 -2.63 -4.02 -10.68
CA LEU A 10 -1.27 -4.54 -10.71
C LEU A 10 -1.09 -5.71 -9.73
N MET A 11 -1.65 -5.58 -8.52
CA MET A 11 -1.62 -6.64 -7.51
C MET A 11 -2.35 -7.92 -7.94
N SER A 12 -3.36 -7.83 -8.81
CA SER A 12 -4.10 -9.00 -9.31
C SER A 12 -3.35 -9.79 -10.39
N VAL A 13 -2.38 -9.16 -11.07
CA VAL A 13 -1.59 -9.80 -12.14
C VAL A 13 -0.18 -10.19 -11.70
N LEU A 14 0.26 -9.72 -10.53
CA LEU A 14 1.55 -10.08 -9.94
C LEU A 14 1.36 -11.27 -8.99
N GLU A 15 2.18 -12.29 -9.16
CA GLU A 15 2.34 -13.36 -8.18
C GLU A 15 3.40 -12.93 -7.15
N PHE A 16 3.10 -13.10 -5.86
CA PHE A 16 3.99 -12.70 -4.76
C PHE A 16 4.43 -13.93 -3.97
N ASP A 17 4.92 -14.93 -4.68
CA ASP A 17 5.38 -16.20 -4.11
C ASP A 17 6.68 -16.04 -3.31
N ASP A 18 7.45 -14.99 -3.64
CA ASP A 18 8.65 -14.60 -2.93
C ASP A 18 8.41 -13.30 -2.12
N VAL A 19 8.80 -13.35 -0.85
CA VAL A 19 8.79 -12.22 0.08
C VAL A 19 9.57 -11.03 -0.48
N SER A 20 10.66 -11.27 -1.22
CA SER A 20 11.48 -10.20 -1.82
C SER A 20 10.71 -9.39 -2.88
N GLN A 21 9.86 -10.06 -3.66
CA GLN A 21 9.03 -9.42 -4.68
C GLN A 21 7.93 -8.57 -4.04
N PHE A 22 7.30 -9.10 -2.99
CA PHE A 22 6.32 -8.34 -2.22
C PHE A 22 6.92 -7.10 -1.58
N ASN A 23 8.11 -7.22 -0.96
CA ASN A 23 8.80 -6.07 -0.36
C ASN A 23 9.11 -4.99 -1.40
N SER A 24 9.60 -5.38 -2.58
CA SER A 24 9.89 -4.45 -3.67
C SER A 24 8.62 -3.74 -4.17
N PHE A 25 7.51 -4.48 -4.28
CA PHE A 25 6.21 -3.90 -4.66
C PHE A 25 5.66 -2.96 -3.57
N TYR A 26 5.81 -3.33 -2.30
CA TYR A 26 5.41 -2.49 -1.18
C TYR A 26 6.17 -1.16 -1.16
N ASP A 27 7.49 -1.19 -1.37
CA ASP A 27 8.33 0.00 -1.48
C ASP A 27 7.95 0.86 -2.70
N PHE A 28 7.63 0.21 -3.83
CA PHE A 28 7.12 0.89 -5.02
C PHE A 28 5.79 1.61 -4.74
N VAL A 29 4.85 0.97 -4.04
CA VAL A 29 3.56 1.57 -3.68
C VAL A 29 3.75 2.79 -2.79
N PHE A 30 4.66 2.72 -1.82
CA PHE A 30 5.05 3.89 -1.03
C PHE A 30 5.59 5.01 -1.93
N PHE A 31 6.54 4.68 -2.81
CA PHE A 31 7.18 5.64 -3.70
C PHE A 31 6.18 6.42 -4.57
N ILE A 32 5.26 5.71 -5.25
CA ILE A 32 4.29 6.32 -6.16
C ILE A 32 3.17 7.06 -5.43
N SER A 33 2.92 6.72 -4.16
CA SER A 33 1.92 7.41 -3.32
C SER A 33 2.42 8.78 -2.82
N ARG A 34 3.73 9.07 -2.93
CA ARG A 34 4.29 10.37 -2.52
C ARG A 34 3.95 11.48 -3.50
N GLU A 35 3.73 12.66 -2.93
CA GLU A 35 3.63 13.89 -3.71
C GLU A 35 5.02 14.40 -4.09
N ASN A 36 5.11 15.08 -5.23
CA ASN A 36 6.39 15.53 -5.75
C ASN A 36 7.10 16.46 -4.74
N GLY A 37 8.37 16.18 -4.47
CA GLY A 37 9.16 16.90 -3.46
C GLY A 37 8.92 16.48 -2.01
N GLN A 38 7.94 15.61 -1.71
CA GLN A 38 7.70 15.12 -0.35
C GLN A 38 8.50 13.86 -0.04
N LYS A 39 9.06 13.79 1.17
CA LYS A 39 9.75 12.57 1.66
C LYS A 39 8.77 11.50 2.13
N ASN A 40 7.60 11.93 2.62
CA ASN A 40 6.58 11.08 3.23
C ASN A 40 5.25 11.18 2.47
N ILE A 41 4.38 10.19 2.68
CA ILE A 41 2.99 10.22 2.23
C ILE A 41 2.08 10.76 3.34
N THR A 42 0.91 11.26 2.97
CA THR A 42 -0.11 11.63 3.95
C THR A 42 -0.68 10.39 4.63
N VAL A 43 -1.21 10.54 5.85
CA VAL A 43 -1.86 9.45 6.57
C VAL A 43 -2.99 8.83 5.74
N GLN A 44 -3.80 9.64 5.08
CA GLN A 44 -4.90 9.17 4.24
C GLN A 44 -4.42 8.31 3.05
N LYS A 45 -3.30 8.68 2.42
CA LYS A 45 -2.69 7.87 1.35
C LYS A 45 -2.08 6.57 1.90
N ALA A 46 -1.47 6.61 3.08
CA ALA A 46 -0.96 5.40 3.75
C ALA A 46 -2.09 4.41 4.07
N LEU A 47 -3.19 4.90 4.66
CA LEU A 47 -4.36 4.09 4.97
C LEU A 47 -4.96 3.46 3.72
N ALA A 48 -5.14 4.23 2.64
CA ALA A 48 -5.64 3.71 1.36
C ALA A 48 -4.71 2.65 0.76
N ALA A 49 -3.40 2.91 0.73
CA ALA A 49 -2.41 1.97 0.21
C ALA A 49 -2.41 0.66 1.01
N TRP A 50 -2.34 0.73 2.34
CA TRP A 50 -2.31 -0.45 3.21
C TRP A 50 -3.56 -1.31 3.07
N ARG A 51 -4.74 -0.70 3.01
CA ARG A 51 -6.01 -1.42 2.80
C ARG A 51 -6.04 -2.21 1.49
N ILE A 52 -5.24 -1.82 0.50
CA ILE A 52 -5.08 -2.55 -0.75
C ILE A 52 -3.97 -3.60 -0.64
N VAL A 53 -2.74 -3.20 -0.31
CA VAL A 53 -1.57 -4.08 -0.46
C VAL A 53 -1.42 -5.11 0.65
N LEU A 54 -1.98 -4.84 1.83
CA LEU A 54 -1.85 -5.71 3.00
C LEU A 54 -3.07 -6.60 3.25
N VAL A 55 -4.13 -6.48 2.44
CA VAL A 55 -5.32 -7.33 2.57
C VAL A 55 -4.93 -8.80 2.42
N GLY A 56 -5.37 -9.64 3.37
CA GLY A 56 -5.00 -11.06 3.44
C GLY A 56 -3.55 -11.35 3.87
N ARG A 57 -2.68 -10.34 3.97
CA ARG A 57 -1.26 -10.48 4.37
C ARG A 57 -0.97 -9.96 5.78
N PHE A 58 -1.78 -9.02 6.29
CA PHE A 58 -1.62 -8.46 7.62
C PHE A 58 -2.85 -8.71 8.49
N ARG A 59 -2.72 -9.60 9.48
CA ARG A 59 -3.82 -10.02 10.36
C ARG A 59 -4.49 -8.87 11.12
N LEU A 60 -3.74 -7.82 11.47
CA LEU A 60 -4.23 -6.71 12.28
C LEU A 60 -4.48 -5.45 11.45
N LEU A 61 -4.61 -5.57 10.13
CA LEU A 61 -4.74 -4.44 9.21
C LEU A 61 -5.83 -3.44 9.63
N ASP A 62 -7.05 -3.90 9.90
CA ASP A 62 -8.13 -2.99 10.27
C ASP A 62 -7.87 -2.29 11.60
N ARG A 63 -7.33 -3.01 12.61
CA ARG A 63 -6.97 -2.40 13.89
C ARG A 63 -5.85 -1.38 13.73
N TRP A 64 -4.88 -1.66 12.88
CA TRP A 64 -3.78 -0.76 12.58
C TRP A 64 -4.27 0.49 11.87
N CYS A 65 -5.08 0.34 10.82
CA CYS A 65 -5.67 1.46 10.10
C CYS A 65 -6.51 2.33 11.04
N ASN A 66 -7.35 1.72 11.89
CA ASN A 66 -8.16 2.47 12.86
C ASN A 66 -7.29 3.17 13.92
N PHE A 67 -6.16 2.57 14.32
CA PHE A 67 -5.22 3.20 15.27
C PHE A 67 -4.53 4.43 14.66
N VAL A 68 -4.17 4.38 13.38
CA VAL A 68 -3.45 5.46 12.68
C VAL A 68 -4.39 6.57 12.18
N GLU A 69 -5.67 6.25 11.97
CA GLU A 69 -6.69 7.22 11.54
C GLU A 69 -7.13 8.20 12.65
N VAL A 70 -6.95 7.82 13.92
CA VAL A 70 -7.26 8.61 15.12
C VAL A 70 -6.14 9.59 15.46
#